data_AF-A0A8R1DIJ3-F1
#
_entry.id   AF-A0A8R1DIJ3-F1
#
_cell.length_a   1.000
_cell.length_b   1.000
_cell.length_c   1.000
_cell.angle_alpha   90.00
_cell.angle_beta   90.00
_cell.angle_gamma   90.00
#
_symmetry.space_group_name_H-M   'P 1'
#
loop_
_entity.id
_entity.type
_entity.pdbx_description
1 polymer ?
#
loop_
_entity_poly.entity_id
_entity_poly.type
_entity_poly.pdbx_seq_one_letter_code
_entity_poly.pdbx_strand_id
1 'polypeptide(L)'
;MTPPASAFKKAPRKEEPPLTAVVMLDVHDQRFASILQSYPCFGTFPIANVPVINFALSGLMRTEVKNVFLVVSGLNSEYADKIQKEWKMAFEEFNVVICDGAASLGDCMRELHNRELITTDFLLLSSPTCLISTNLVTQIAEFRKRRRESADNVMTLLYSHRENPEQSVIGVNSTTNKLMLFPAANSLNSVKAEKRDFYEGVDIRRDITNTGIAFCSRLIATQFSDNFDFVSLDDVVREILSKDDILGMSVHIDVMPTKERAFYAYDFESLVLLNTLVLERWFYPLVPETADLSRCFTTNPRNLYREEDVENIIIKAKTWILSDLSSTVSFGRNAKISYEAVINNSSIGENSTIESNTNISNCLIGRNCRIGANCTIENSFIGDNVTIPDGAHIQKESVIGNGVIYPKGLTAVPHSAIFHDAINEDQFDKISSQKIGSVHVAKLRSNAPFWKRSVNGRTNFSVEESESEGSDDEDDEDDNYGNGVDNSTRQFHDEVLESMQKILDSEDQPNQQFSEISENAPIDLKQWEII
;
A
#
# COMPACT_ATOMS: atom_id res chain seq x y z
N MET A 1 31.82 15.48 59.10
CA MET A 1 30.58 16.06 58.55
C MET A 1 30.23 15.27 57.30
N THR A 2 29.29 14.33 57.42
CA THR A 2 28.65 13.67 56.29
C THR A 2 27.75 14.69 55.59
N PRO A 3 27.75 14.77 54.24
CA PRO A 3 26.90 15.71 53.53
C PRO A 3 25.42 15.32 53.73
N PRO A 4 24.49 16.29 53.73
CA PRO A 4 23.08 16.03 53.98
C PRO A 4 22.49 15.17 52.86
N ALA A 5 21.64 14.21 53.25
CA ALA A 5 20.96 13.25 52.35
C ALA A 5 20.06 13.91 51.28
N SER A 6 19.87 15.23 51.32
CA SER A 6 19.16 15.99 50.28
C SER A 6 19.96 16.14 48.98
N ALA A 7 21.28 15.90 48.98
CA ALA A 7 22.12 15.99 47.79
C ALA A 7 21.98 14.78 46.82
N PHE A 8 21.27 13.72 47.22
CA PHE A 8 21.06 12.50 46.42
C PHE A 8 19.63 12.32 45.91
N LYS A 9 18.77 13.35 46.00
CA LYS A 9 17.50 13.33 45.26
C LYS A 9 17.82 13.50 43.77
N LYS A 10 17.93 12.38 43.05
CA LYS A 10 17.79 12.36 41.58
C LYS A 10 16.55 13.20 41.26
N ALA A 11 16.72 14.21 40.40
CA ALA A 11 15.59 14.93 39.84
C ALA A 11 14.57 13.89 39.32
N PRO A 12 13.26 14.10 39.51
CA PRO A 12 12.27 13.20 38.92
C PRO A 12 12.58 13.13 37.43
N ARG A 13 12.79 11.92 36.89
CA ARG A 13 12.83 11.74 35.44
C ARG A 13 11.53 12.36 34.92
N LYS A 14 11.61 13.42 34.12
CA LYS A 14 10.45 13.86 33.33
C LYS A 14 10.02 12.63 32.55
N GLU A 15 8.87 12.06 32.91
CA GLU A 15 8.29 10.98 32.12
C GLU A 15 8.04 11.54 30.73
N GLU A 16 8.64 10.90 29.73
CA GLU A 16 8.42 11.27 28.35
C GLU A 16 6.94 11.04 28.02
N PRO A 17 6.29 11.94 27.27
CA PRO A 17 4.89 11.78 26.94
C PRO A 17 4.66 10.43 26.24
N PRO A 18 3.54 9.74 26.54
CA PRO A 18 3.22 8.48 25.90
C PRO A 18 3.10 8.68 24.38
N LEU A 19 3.62 7.72 23.61
CA LEU A 19 3.51 7.76 22.16
C LEU A 19 2.07 7.39 21.78
N THR A 20 1.42 8.25 21.01
CA THR A 20 0.09 8.00 20.47
C THR A 20 0.21 7.37 19.08
N ALA A 21 -0.57 6.33 18.79
CA ALA A 21 -0.66 5.76 17.44
C ALA A 21 -1.88 6.30 16.70
N VAL A 22 -1.68 6.67 15.45
CA VAL A 22 -2.72 6.98 14.47
C VAL A 22 -2.81 5.80 13.52
N VAL A 23 -3.96 5.13 13.49
CA VAL A 23 -4.20 3.93 12.69
C VAL A 23 -5.30 4.22 11.68
N MET A 24 -4.96 4.16 10.39
CA MET A 24 -5.95 4.26 9.33
C MET A 24 -6.74 2.95 9.24
N LEU A 25 -8.06 3.04 9.33
CA LEU A 25 -8.95 1.87 9.22
C LEU A 25 -9.38 1.59 7.78
N ASP A 26 -9.39 2.61 6.93
CA ASP A 26 -9.79 2.54 5.54
C ASP A 26 -8.59 2.60 4.59
N VAL A 27 -8.79 2.08 3.38
CA VAL A 27 -7.85 2.17 2.26
C VAL A 27 -8.54 2.89 1.12
N HIS A 28 -7.85 3.88 0.54
CA HIS A 28 -8.43 4.75 -0.49
C HIS A 28 -8.03 4.37 -1.93
N ASP A 29 -7.31 3.26 -2.10
CA ASP A 29 -6.95 2.77 -3.44
C ASP A 29 -8.13 2.05 -4.09
N GLN A 30 -8.63 2.61 -5.18
CA GLN A 30 -9.80 2.09 -5.89
C GLN A 30 -9.56 0.71 -6.50
N ARG A 31 -8.32 0.23 -6.62
CA ARG A 31 -8.04 -1.16 -7.04
C ARG A 31 -8.75 -2.18 -6.17
N PHE A 32 -8.96 -1.87 -4.90
CA PHE A 32 -9.69 -2.71 -3.96
C PHE A 32 -11.21 -2.58 -4.06
N ALA A 33 -11.78 -1.97 -5.11
CA ALA A 33 -13.22 -1.82 -5.28
C ALA A 33 -14.00 -3.15 -5.14
N SER A 34 -13.42 -4.27 -5.61
CA SER A 34 -14.02 -5.60 -5.43
C SER A 34 -14.13 -6.02 -3.97
N ILE A 35 -13.16 -5.67 -3.12
CA ILE A 35 -13.22 -5.91 -1.68
C ILE A 35 -14.24 -4.96 -1.04
N LEU A 36 -14.18 -3.67 -1.39
CA LEU A 36 -14.99 -2.62 -0.77
C LEU A 36 -16.51 -2.79 -0.97
N GLN A 37 -16.93 -3.54 -1.99
CA GLN A 37 -18.35 -3.91 -2.19
C GLN A 37 -18.90 -4.81 -1.07
N SER A 38 -18.11 -5.76 -0.58
CA SER A 38 -18.49 -6.66 0.55
C SER A 38 -18.04 -6.11 1.90
N TYR A 39 -16.93 -5.39 1.91
CA TYR A 39 -16.27 -4.87 3.10
C TYR A 39 -16.07 -3.36 2.96
N PRO A 40 -17.12 -2.54 3.18
CA PRO A 40 -17.03 -1.09 3.02
C PRO A 40 -15.91 -0.47 3.87
N CYS A 41 -15.73 -1.01 5.07
CA CYS A 41 -14.62 -0.70 5.96
C CYS A 41 -13.48 -1.69 5.73
N PHE A 42 -12.37 -1.25 5.12
CA PHE A 42 -11.30 -2.16 4.67
C PHE A 42 -10.65 -2.92 5.83
N GLY A 43 -10.50 -2.31 7.01
CA GLY A 43 -9.94 -3.00 8.18
C GLY A 43 -10.72 -4.23 8.64
N THR A 44 -11.99 -4.38 8.23
CA THR A 44 -12.81 -5.56 8.50
C THR A 44 -12.59 -6.72 7.51
N PHE A 45 -11.87 -6.46 6.41
CA PHE A 45 -11.52 -7.47 5.42
C PHE A 45 -10.68 -8.59 6.07
N PRO A 46 -11.05 -9.88 5.87
CA PRO A 46 -10.35 -10.97 6.52
C PRO A 46 -9.06 -11.37 5.80
N ILE A 47 -7.95 -11.45 6.54
CA ILE A 47 -6.70 -12.11 6.17
C ILE A 47 -6.54 -13.35 7.02
N ALA A 48 -6.21 -14.49 6.42
CA ALA A 48 -6.19 -15.79 7.11
C ALA A 48 -7.51 -16.11 7.85
N ASN A 49 -8.63 -15.63 7.29
CA ASN A 49 -9.97 -15.65 7.89
C ASN A 49 -10.17 -14.79 9.15
N VAL A 50 -9.26 -13.88 9.50
CA VAL A 50 -9.36 -12.96 10.65
C VAL A 50 -9.38 -11.50 10.16
N PRO A 51 -10.26 -10.60 10.68
CA PRO A 51 -10.27 -9.20 10.28
C PRO A 51 -8.87 -8.57 10.41
N VAL A 52 -8.39 -7.92 9.35
CA VAL A 52 -6.97 -7.53 9.28
C VAL A 52 -6.58 -6.54 10.37
N ILE A 53 -7.50 -5.65 10.77
CA ILE A 53 -7.28 -4.67 11.86
C ILE A 53 -6.94 -5.35 13.19
N ASN A 54 -7.46 -6.55 13.45
CA ASN A 54 -7.23 -7.27 14.71
C ASN A 54 -5.76 -7.69 14.83
N PHE A 55 -5.08 -8.00 13.72
CA PHE A 55 -3.63 -8.23 13.73
C PHE A 55 -2.84 -6.96 14.04
N ALA A 56 -3.22 -5.82 13.45
CA ALA A 56 -2.54 -4.54 13.66
C ALA A 56 -2.68 -4.07 15.13
N LEU A 57 -3.90 -4.13 15.68
CA LEU A 57 -4.16 -3.75 17.08
C LEU A 57 -3.50 -4.72 18.07
N SER A 58 -3.55 -6.04 17.81
CA SER A 58 -2.77 -7.03 18.57
C SER A 58 -1.27 -6.74 18.52
N GLY A 59 -0.77 -6.23 17.38
CA GLY A 59 0.58 -5.72 17.18
C GLY A 59 0.90 -4.60 18.16
N LEU A 60 0.10 -3.54 18.09
CA LEU A 60 0.26 -2.34 18.90
C LEU A 60 0.15 -2.60 20.40
N MET A 61 -0.76 -3.48 20.84
CA MET A 61 -0.89 -3.89 22.24
C MET A 61 0.41 -4.40 22.88
N ARG A 62 1.34 -4.92 22.07
CA ARG A 62 2.64 -5.42 22.56
C ARG A 62 3.73 -4.36 22.61
N THR A 63 3.44 -3.16 22.12
CA THR A 63 4.38 -2.03 22.07
C THR A 63 4.19 -1.11 23.27
N GLU A 64 5.02 -0.07 23.38
CA GLU A 64 4.86 0.97 24.43
C GLU A 64 3.73 1.98 24.13
N VAL A 65 3.01 1.82 23.02
CA VAL A 65 1.90 2.69 22.63
C VAL A 65 0.70 2.43 23.54
N LYS A 66 0.25 3.49 24.21
CA LYS A 66 -0.88 3.44 25.16
C LYS A 66 -2.15 4.10 24.64
N ASN A 67 -2.00 5.05 23.72
CA ASN A 67 -3.08 5.85 23.17
C ASN A 67 -3.21 5.57 21.68
N VAL A 68 -4.43 5.31 21.22
CA VAL A 68 -4.72 4.98 19.83
C VAL A 68 -5.86 5.86 19.29
N PHE A 69 -5.60 6.52 18.17
CA PHE A 69 -6.61 7.13 17.32
C PHE A 69 -6.88 6.21 16.13
N LEU A 70 -8.09 5.65 16.08
CA LEU A 70 -8.57 4.88 14.94
C LEU A 70 -9.30 5.82 13.99
N VAL A 71 -8.72 6.05 12.81
CA VAL A 71 -9.23 7.02 11.83
C VAL A 71 -10.05 6.28 10.76
N VAL A 72 -11.27 6.73 10.53
CA VAL A 72 -12.23 6.08 9.65
C VAL A 72 -13.03 7.12 8.85
N SER A 73 -13.46 6.75 7.65
CA SER A 73 -14.43 7.53 6.88
C SER A 73 -15.79 7.62 7.60
N GLY A 74 -16.48 8.75 7.47
CA GLY A 74 -17.86 8.95 7.95
C GLY A 74 -18.82 7.83 7.60
N LEU A 75 -18.73 7.33 6.37
CA LEU A 75 -19.57 6.26 5.83
C LEU A 75 -19.41 4.93 6.56
N ASN A 76 -18.26 4.71 7.19
CA ASN A 76 -17.85 3.44 7.80
C ASN A 76 -17.83 3.50 9.35
N SER A 77 -18.33 4.59 9.95
CA SER A 77 -18.28 4.84 11.40
C SER A 77 -18.87 3.71 12.25
N GLU A 78 -19.96 3.06 11.81
CA GLU A 78 -20.57 1.95 12.54
C GLU A 78 -19.61 0.76 12.75
N TYR A 79 -18.73 0.49 11.77
CA TYR A 79 -17.73 -0.58 11.88
C TYR A 79 -16.64 -0.21 12.88
N ALA A 80 -16.20 1.05 12.89
CA ALA A 80 -15.22 1.55 13.85
C ALA A 80 -15.78 1.51 15.29
N ASP A 81 -17.06 1.80 15.49
CA ASP A 81 -17.71 1.71 16.80
C ASP A 81 -17.72 0.28 17.35
N LYS A 82 -17.89 -0.73 16.48
CA LYS A 82 -17.80 -2.15 16.88
C LYS A 82 -16.38 -2.50 17.31
N ILE A 83 -15.39 -2.12 16.50
CA ILE A 83 -13.96 -2.33 16.82
C ILE A 83 -13.59 -1.60 18.12
N GLN A 84 -14.05 -0.36 18.32
CA GLN A 84 -13.81 0.37 19.56
C GLN A 84 -14.37 -0.37 20.77
N LYS A 85 -15.59 -0.93 20.70
CA LYS A 85 -16.17 -1.69 21.82
C LYS A 85 -15.33 -2.91 22.19
N GLU A 86 -14.76 -3.59 21.20
CA GLU A 86 -13.91 -4.77 21.41
C GLU A 86 -12.53 -4.41 21.97
N TRP A 87 -11.91 -3.34 21.46
CA TRP A 87 -10.51 -3.01 21.75
C TRP A 87 -10.31 -1.91 22.78
N LYS A 88 -11.37 -1.22 23.24
CA LYS A 88 -11.25 -0.11 24.20
C LYS A 88 -10.53 -0.48 25.49
N MET A 89 -10.68 -1.72 25.97
CA MET A 89 -10.04 -2.17 27.22
C MET A 89 -8.57 -2.58 27.04
N ALA A 90 -8.08 -2.67 25.79
CA ALA A 90 -6.72 -3.05 25.47
C ALA A 90 -5.70 -1.90 25.58
N PHE A 91 -6.18 -0.66 25.58
CA PHE A 91 -5.38 0.56 25.56
C PHE A 91 -5.81 1.52 26.67
N GLU A 92 -4.95 2.47 27.06
CA GLU A 92 -5.32 3.50 28.05
C GLU A 92 -6.34 4.48 27.45
N GLU A 93 -6.12 4.88 26.20
CA GLU A 93 -7.06 5.67 25.40
C GLU A 93 -7.24 5.04 24.02
N PHE A 94 -8.50 4.83 23.63
CA PHE A 94 -8.86 4.33 22.30
C PHE A 94 -10.02 5.15 21.74
N ASN A 95 -9.69 6.07 20.83
CA ASN A 95 -10.61 7.05 20.30
C ASN A 95 -10.81 6.83 18.81
N VAL A 96 -12.07 6.83 18.37
CA VAL A 96 -12.41 6.80 16.95
C VAL A 96 -12.49 8.24 16.45
N VAL A 97 -11.80 8.52 15.35
CA VAL A 97 -11.86 9.82 14.67
C VAL A 97 -12.55 9.61 13.33
N ILE A 98 -13.71 10.24 13.20
CA ILE A 98 -14.52 10.19 11.98
C ILE A 98 -14.11 11.34 11.07
N CYS A 99 -13.69 11.02 9.85
CA CYS A 99 -13.32 11.95 8.80
C CYS A 99 -14.36 11.91 7.67
N ASP A 100 -15.19 12.95 7.58
CA ASP A 100 -16.22 13.04 6.54
C ASP A 100 -15.59 13.49 5.21
N GLY A 101 -15.86 12.76 4.13
CA GLY A 101 -15.38 13.12 2.78
C GLY A 101 -13.87 12.92 2.55
N ALA A 102 -13.16 12.26 3.47
CA ALA A 102 -11.74 11.95 3.28
C ALA A 102 -11.56 10.88 2.19
N ALA A 103 -10.76 11.20 1.17
CA ALA A 103 -10.45 10.31 0.05
C ALA A 103 -8.97 9.91 -0.01
N SER A 104 -8.18 10.33 0.97
CA SER A 104 -6.75 10.03 1.05
C SER A 104 -6.23 10.04 2.49
N LEU A 105 -5.04 9.48 2.67
CA LEU A 105 -4.29 9.57 3.93
C LEU A 105 -4.07 11.05 4.33
N GLY A 106 -3.73 11.89 3.35
CA GLY A 106 -3.52 13.32 3.57
C GLY A 106 -4.77 14.03 4.06
N ASP A 107 -5.95 13.75 3.50
CA ASP A 107 -7.21 14.32 3.99
C ASP A 107 -7.47 13.97 5.47
N CYS A 108 -7.26 12.71 5.83
CA CYS A 108 -7.39 12.24 7.21
C CYS A 108 -6.42 12.96 8.15
N MET A 109 -5.15 13.10 7.75
CA MET A 109 -4.13 13.79 8.55
C MET A 109 -4.41 15.28 8.70
N ARG A 110 -4.95 15.94 7.65
CA ARG A 110 -5.41 17.33 7.71
C ARG A 110 -6.53 17.51 8.72
N GLU A 111 -7.52 16.63 8.69
CA GLU A 111 -8.65 16.69 9.63
C GLU A 111 -8.19 16.48 11.07
N LEU A 112 -7.26 15.53 11.31
CA LEU A 112 -6.64 15.32 12.61
C LEU A 112 -5.89 16.57 13.11
N HIS A 113 -5.19 17.26 12.22
CA HIS A 113 -4.48 18.50 12.54
C HIS A 113 -5.44 19.65 12.87
N ASN A 114 -6.48 19.83 12.03
CA ASN A 114 -7.49 20.90 12.20
C ASN A 114 -8.28 20.75 13.51
N ARG A 115 -8.46 19.52 13.99
CA ARG A 115 -9.09 19.22 15.28
C ARG A 115 -8.13 19.28 16.46
N GLU A 116 -6.86 19.63 16.24
CA GLU A 116 -5.79 19.72 17.24
C GLU A 116 -5.57 18.40 18.03
N LEU A 117 -5.85 17.25 17.41
CA LEU A 117 -5.72 15.94 18.07
C LEU A 117 -4.27 15.47 18.18
N ILE A 118 -3.41 15.89 17.25
CA ILE A 118 -1.97 15.55 17.24
C ILE A 118 -1.19 16.69 17.91
N THR A 119 -0.90 16.52 19.20
CA THR A 119 -0.15 17.51 19.99
C THR A 119 1.32 17.15 20.18
N THR A 120 1.66 15.87 20.11
CA THR A 120 3.01 15.33 20.31
C THR A 120 3.47 14.51 19.11
N ASP A 121 4.72 14.02 19.17
CA ASP A 121 5.19 12.99 18.25
C ASP A 121 4.30 11.74 18.35
N PHE A 122 4.10 11.04 17.24
CA PHE A 122 3.13 9.96 17.08
C PHE A 122 3.64 8.84 16.17
N LEU A 123 3.05 7.65 16.30
CA LEU A 123 3.27 6.52 15.41
C LEU A 123 2.15 6.49 14.37
N LEU A 124 2.47 6.46 13.08
CA LEU A 124 1.49 6.35 12.01
C LEU A 124 1.51 4.93 11.43
N LEU A 125 0.34 4.28 11.38
CA LEU A 125 0.08 3.11 10.55
C LEU A 125 -0.78 3.56 9.38
N SER A 126 -0.18 3.61 8.18
CA SER A 126 -0.83 4.18 6.99
C SER A 126 -1.95 3.32 6.41
N SER A 127 -2.08 2.07 6.87
CA SER A 127 -3.06 1.09 6.41
C SER A 127 -3.43 0.14 7.55
N PRO A 128 -4.67 -0.40 7.59
CA PRO A 128 -5.05 -1.41 8.57
C PRO A 128 -4.28 -2.73 8.39
N THR A 129 -3.60 -2.92 7.26
CA THR A 129 -2.80 -4.12 6.97
C THR A 129 -1.37 -4.07 7.53
N CYS A 130 -1.00 -3.00 8.24
CA CYS A 130 0.33 -2.87 8.85
C CYS A 130 0.47 -3.87 10.01
N LEU A 131 1.23 -4.95 9.78
CA LEU A 131 1.54 -5.97 10.78
C LEU A 131 2.97 -5.81 11.28
N ILE A 132 3.16 -6.00 12.58
CA ILE A 132 4.44 -5.85 13.27
C ILE A 132 4.66 -7.06 14.18
N SER A 133 5.75 -7.80 14.00
CA SER A 133 6.09 -8.93 14.87
C SER A 133 6.70 -8.49 16.22
N THR A 134 7.40 -7.36 16.23
CA THR A 134 8.17 -6.83 17.38
C THR A 134 7.35 -5.95 18.35
N ASN A 135 7.98 -5.47 19.41
CA ASN A 135 7.43 -4.50 20.38
C ASN A 135 7.86 -3.05 20.13
N LEU A 136 8.66 -2.79 19.09
CA LEU A 136 9.15 -1.47 18.68
C LEU A 136 9.98 -0.71 19.74
N VAL A 137 10.38 -1.33 20.85
CA VAL A 137 11.07 -0.63 21.95
C VAL A 137 12.38 0.00 21.46
N THR A 138 13.15 -0.72 20.64
CA THR A 138 14.42 -0.23 20.09
C THR A 138 14.20 0.92 19.11
N GLN A 139 13.21 0.79 18.23
CA GLN A 139 12.89 1.78 17.18
C GLN A 139 12.34 3.08 17.80
N ILE A 140 11.47 2.97 18.81
CA ILE A 140 10.93 4.12 19.56
C ILE A 140 12.07 4.85 20.28
N ALA A 141 12.96 4.11 20.96
CA ALA A 141 14.08 4.71 21.69
C ALA A 141 15.04 5.45 20.76
N GLU A 142 15.34 4.87 19.60
CA GLU A 142 16.23 5.46 18.60
C GLU A 142 15.58 6.67 17.90
N PHE A 143 14.29 6.61 17.55
CA PHE A 143 13.54 7.77 17.07
C PHE A 143 13.60 8.93 18.07
N ARG A 144 13.28 8.67 19.34
CA ARG A 144 13.34 9.70 20.39
C ARG A 144 14.75 10.23 20.61
N LYS A 145 15.78 9.39 20.47
CA LYS A 145 17.19 9.82 20.54
C LYS A 145 17.49 10.82 19.42
N ARG A 146 17.14 10.51 18.17
CA ARG A 146 17.32 11.42 17.04
C ARG A 146 16.55 12.72 17.23
N ARG A 147 15.31 12.67 17.74
CA ARG A 147 14.52 13.87 18.09
C ARG A 147 15.20 14.77 19.11
N ARG A 148 15.95 14.20 20.07
CA ARG A 148 16.71 14.97 21.07
C ARG A 148 18.00 15.55 20.50
N GLU A 149 18.61 14.89 19.53
CA GLU A 149 19.83 15.36 18.85
C GLU A 149 19.54 16.53 17.91
N SER A 150 18.45 16.46 17.14
CA SER A 150 17.93 17.60 16.38
C SER A 150 16.41 17.59 16.30
N ALA A 151 15.81 18.75 16.49
CA ALA A 151 14.38 18.99 16.28
C ALA A 151 14.00 18.93 14.78
N ASP A 152 14.98 18.96 13.89
CA ASP A 152 14.83 18.86 12.44
C ASP A 152 14.56 17.41 12.00
N ASN A 153 14.88 16.44 12.84
CA ASN A 153 14.61 15.02 12.59
C ASN A 153 13.12 14.76 12.74
N VAL A 154 12.34 14.94 11.68
CA VAL A 154 10.87 14.98 11.77
C VAL A 154 10.21 13.62 11.56
N MET A 155 10.87 12.69 10.86
CA MET A 155 10.26 11.41 10.50
C MET A 155 11.30 10.28 10.48
N THR A 156 10.91 9.10 10.96
CA THR A 156 11.64 7.84 10.76
C THR A 156 10.71 6.82 10.11
N LEU A 157 11.04 6.38 8.90
CA LEU A 157 10.32 5.35 8.16
C LEU A 157 10.82 3.97 8.54
N LEU A 158 9.91 3.06 8.86
CA LEU A 158 10.26 1.68 9.19
C LEU A 158 10.29 0.82 7.92
N TYR A 159 11.40 0.15 7.67
CA TYR A 159 11.61 -0.75 6.55
C TYR A 159 11.92 -2.17 7.04
N SER A 160 11.61 -3.18 6.22
CA SER A 160 11.97 -4.57 6.50
C SER A 160 12.75 -5.20 5.35
N HIS A 161 13.67 -6.12 5.69
CA HIS A 161 14.39 -6.92 4.72
C HIS A 161 13.43 -7.88 4.00
N ARG A 162 13.59 -8.02 2.68
CA ARG A 162 12.78 -8.93 1.86
C ARG A 162 13.68 -9.70 0.90
N GLU A 163 13.48 -11.02 0.83
CA GLU A 163 14.26 -11.91 -0.05
C GLU A 163 13.98 -11.65 -1.54
N ASN A 164 12.73 -11.29 -1.86
CA ASN A 164 12.29 -10.81 -3.17
C ASN A 164 11.81 -9.36 -3.03
N PRO A 165 12.73 -8.41 -2.87
CA PRO A 165 12.38 -7.03 -2.60
C PRO A 165 11.67 -6.39 -3.79
N GLU A 166 10.90 -5.35 -3.51
CA GLU A 166 10.33 -4.53 -4.57
C GLU A 166 11.45 -3.92 -5.41
N GLN A 167 11.13 -3.57 -6.65
CA GLN A 167 12.08 -2.86 -7.51
C GLN A 167 12.28 -1.39 -7.07
N SER A 168 11.88 -1.02 -5.85
CA SER A 168 12.05 0.31 -5.27
C SER A 168 13.52 0.59 -4.97
N VAL A 169 14.02 1.73 -5.44
CA VAL A 169 15.40 2.15 -5.24
C VAL A 169 15.44 3.32 -4.26
N ILE A 170 16.18 3.17 -3.17
CA ILE A 170 16.35 4.23 -2.18
C ILE A 170 17.82 4.47 -1.90
N GLY A 171 18.20 5.70 -1.57
CA GLY A 171 19.56 6.06 -1.16
C GLY A 171 19.56 6.55 0.27
N VAL A 172 20.36 5.90 1.11
CA VAL A 172 20.43 6.18 2.55
C VAL A 172 21.86 6.56 2.91
N ASN A 173 22.05 7.56 3.77
CA ASN A 173 23.36 7.91 4.28
C ASN A 173 23.93 6.74 5.11
N SER A 174 25.13 6.28 4.78
CA SER A 174 25.74 5.07 5.35
C SER A 174 26.05 5.18 6.85
N THR A 175 26.10 6.40 7.41
CA THR A 175 26.45 6.64 8.82
C THR A 175 25.24 7.04 9.66
N THR A 176 24.39 7.94 9.14
CA THR A 176 23.28 8.54 9.90
C THR A 176 21.95 7.83 9.68
N ASN A 177 21.84 7.01 8.64
CA ASN A 177 20.57 6.51 8.12
C ASN A 177 19.58 7.62 7.70
N LYS A 178 20.05 8.83 7.42
CA LYS A 178 19.24 9.89 6.78
C LYS A 178 18.88 9.42 5.37
N LEU A 179 17.61 9.56 4.99
CA LEU A 179 17.15 9.32 3.63
C LEU A 179 17.66 10.45 2.75
N MET A 180 18.33 10.10 1.66
CA MET A 180 18.95 11.05 0.73
C MET A 180 18.30 11.00 -0.64
N LEU A 181 17.98 9.79 -1.12
CA LEU A 181 17.38 9.58 -2.44
C LEU A 181 16.10 8.76 -2.29
N PHE A 182 15.02 9.21 -2.93
CA PHE A 182 13.72 8.56 -2.87
C PHE A 182 13.07 8.47 -4.26
N PRO A 183 12.32 7.38 -4.56
CA PRO A 183 11.73 7.19 -5.88
C PRO A 183 10.79 8.32 -6.30
N ALA A 184 10.75 8.56 -7.62
CA ALA A 184 9.80 9.49 -8.21
C ALA A 184 8.35 8.98 -8.04
N ALA A 185 7.38 9.90 -7.99
CA ALA A 185 5.96 9.55 -7.80
C ALA A 185 5.44 8.49 -8.81
N ASN A 186 5.98 8.52 -10.03
CA ASN A 186 5.60 7.63 -11.12
C ASN A 186 6.65 6.55 -11.43
N SER A 187 7.69 6.35 -10.62
CA SER A 187 8.66 5.27 -10.84
C SER A 187 9.28 4.81 -9.53
N LEU A 188 9.09 3.53 -9.18
CA LEU A 188 9.79 2.90 -8.06
C LEU A 188 11.25 2.58 -8.42
N ASN A 189 11.52 2.36 -9.71
CA ASN A 189 12.79 1.78 -10.16
C ASN A 189 13.84 2.82 -10.53
N SER A 190 13.46 4.10 -10.55
CA SER A 190 14.35 5.20 -10.91
C SER A 190 14.31 6.29 -9.86
N VAL A 191 15.49 6.81 -9.53
CA VAL A 191 15.64 7.95 -8.63
C VAL A 191 16.37 9.05 -9.37
N LYS A 192 15.97 10.30 -9.14
CA LYS A 192 16.73 11.48 -9.57
C LYS A 192 17.76 11.77 -8.49
N ALA A 193 19.02 11.90 -8.88
CA ALA A 193 20.11 12.21 -7.98
C ALA A 193 21.03 13.24 -8.62
N GLU A 194 21.51 14.18 -7.82
CA GLU A 194 22.50 15.18 -8.16
C GLU A 194 23.84 14.86 -7.52
N LYS A 195 24.92 15.50 -8.01
CA LYS A 195 26.26 15.26 -7.47
C LYS A 195 26.36 15.56 -5.97
N ARG A 196 25.57 16.53 -5.47
CA ARG A 196 25.54 16.92 -4.05
C ARG A 196 25.06 15.80 -3.12
N ASP A 197 24.16 14.94 -3.61
CA ASP A 197 23.56 13.89 -2.80
C ASP A 197 24.60 12.85 -2.37
N PHE A 198 25.69 12.70 -3.12
CA PHE A 198 26.73 11.69 -2.88
C PHE A 198 27.89 12.19 -2.02
N TYR A 199 27.90 13.45 -1.56
CA TYR A 199 29.03 14.01 -0.81
C TYR A 199 29.21 13.39 0.59
N GLU A 200 28.14 12.96 1.24
CA GLU A 200 28.17 12.43 2.61
C GLU A 200 28.20 10.89 2.68
N GLY A 201 28.38 10.21 1.54
CA GLY A 201 28.33 8.75 1.43
C GLY A 201 26.89 8.22 1.43
N VAL A 202 26.52 7.51 0.36
CA VAL A 202 25.16 7.00 0.16
C VAL A 202 25.18 5.53 -0.23
N ASP A 203 24.46 4.73 0.54
CA ASP A 203 24.16 3.34 0.23
C ASP A 203 22.88 3.27 -0.60
N ILE A 204 23.00 2.81 -1.85
CA ILE A 204 21.83 2.55 -2.70
C ILE A 204 21.28 1.17 -2.37
N ARG A 205 20.05 1.14 -1.87
CA ARG A 205 19.38 -0.08 -1.42
C ARG A 205 18.19 -0.44 -2.29
N ARG A 206 18.08 -1.74 -2.55
CA ARG A 206 16.96 -2.39 -3.24
C ARG A 206 16.48 -3.63 -2.49
N ASP A 207 17.04 -3.93 -1.33
CA ASP A 207 16.83 -5.16 -0.56
C ASP A 207 15.81 -5.00 0.58
N ILE A 208 15.19 -3.83 0.65
CA ILE A 208 14.25 -3.46 1.71
C ILE A 208 12.91 -3.00 1.14
N THR A 209 11.88 -3.16 1.96
CA THR A 209 10.50 -2.82 1.61
C THR A 209 9.87 -1.96 2.67
N ASN A 210 9.02 -1.04 2.22
CA ASN A 210 8.27 -0.15 3.11
C ASN A 210 7.25 -0.97 3.90
N THR A 211 7.08 -0.65 5.18
CA THR A 211 6.17 -1.36 6.09
C THR A 211 4.87 -0.60 6.34
N GLY A 212 4.73 0.61 5.79
CA GLY A 212 3.57 1.49 6.03
C GLY A 212 3.55 2.09 7.45
N ILE A 213 4.63 1.91 8.21
CA ILE A 213 4.77 2.36 9.58
C ILE A 213 5.81 3.48 9.63
N ALA A 214 5.44 4.61 10.20
CA ALA A 214 6.32 5.78 10.32
C ALA A 214 6.21 6.41 11.71
N PHE A 215 7.36 6.70 12.33
CA PHE A 215 7.42 7.57 13.50
C PHE A 215 7.46 9.00 13.01
N CYS A 216 6.50 9.81 13.43
CA CYS A 216 6.29 11.15 12.92
C CYS A 216 6.33 12.17 14.06
N SER A 217 6.94 13.31 13.80
CA SER A 217 6.74 14.49 14.64
C SER A 217 5.41 15.17 14.28
N ARG A 218 4.86 15.96 15.21
CA ARG A 218 3.67 16.79 14.98
C ARG A 218 3.81 17.69 13.74
N LEU A 219 5.04 18.07 13.36
CA LEU A 219 5.33 18.87 12.16
C LEU A 219 4.87 18.19 10.87
N ILE A 220 4.85 16.86 10.82
CA ILE A 220 4.35 16.12 9.64
C ILE A 220 2.85 16.36 9.43
N ALA A 221 2.07 16.45 10.52
CA ALA A 221 0.66 16.80 10.40
C ALA A 221 0.46 18.23 9.89
N THR A 222 1.35 19.16 10.29
CA THR A 222 1.37 20.53 9.74
C THR A 222 1.70 20.53 8.24
N GLN A 223 2.64 19.72 7.77
CA GLN A 223 2.95 19.62 6.34
C GLN A 223 1.75 19.18 5.49
N PHE A 224 0.94 18.25 5.99
CA PHE A 224 -0.31 17.88 5.33
C PHE A 224 -1.33 19.03 5.32
N SER A 225 -1.40 19.82 6.39
CA SER A 225 -2.33 20.97 6.49
C SER A 225 -1.94 22.11 5.56
N ASP A 226 -0.65 22.41 5.46
CA ASP A 226 -0.14 23.50 4.61
C ASP A 226 -0.18 23.14 3.11
N ASN A 227 -0.03 21.86 2.76
CA ASN A 227 0.01 21.38 1.38
C ASN A 227 -1.19 20.45 1.09
N PHE A 228 -2.26 21.03 0.52
CA PHE A 228 -3.52 20.32 0.28
C PHE A 228 -3.44 19.19 -0.76
N ASP A 229 -2.45 19.25 -1.65
CA ASP A 229 -2.19 18.30 -2.73
C ASP A 229 -1.52 17.00 -2.25
N PHE A 230 -1.03 16.94 -1.01
CA PHE A 230 -0.43 15.72 -0.46
C PHE A 230 -1.50 14.67 -0.18
N VAL A 231 -1.42 13.56 -0.92
CA VAL A 231 -2.34 12.42 -0.83
C VAL A 231 -1.77 11.34 0.09
N SER A 232 -0.45 11.13 0.04
CA SER A 232 0.26 10.03 0.70
C SER A 232 1.48 10.50 1.48
N LEU A 233 2.01 9.63 2.34
CA LEU A 233 3.23 9.92 3.10
C LEU A 233 4.46 10.02 2.19
N ASP A 234 4.47 9.32 1.05
CA ASP A 234 5.52 9.42 0.05
C ASP A 234 5.62 10.84 -0.57
N ASP A 235 4.50 11.58 -0.64
CA ASP A 235 4.48 12.95 -1.17
C ASP A 235 5.19 13.91 -0.21
N VAL A 236 4.95 13.77 1.09
CA VAL A 236 5.64 14.52 2.14
C VAL A 236 7.15 14.22 2.12
N VAL A 237 7.53 12.95 1.97
CA VAL A 237 8.95 12.55 1.90
C VAL A 237 9.63 13.18 0.68
N ARG A 238 8.96 13.15 -0.49
CA ARG A 238 9.47 13.78 -1.72
C ARG A 238 9.65 15.29 -1.55
N GLU A 239 8.67 15.95 -0.94
CA GLU A 239 8.72 17.38 -0.69
C GLU A 239 9.91 17.75 0.21
N ILE A 240 10.04 17.06 1.35
CA ILE A 240 11.12 17.30 2.32
C ILE A 240 12.50 17.16 1.65
N LEU A 241 12.69 16.13 0.83
CA LEU A 241 13.96 15.91 0.12
C LEU A 241 14.21 16.95 -0.97
N SER A 242 13.16 17.36 -1.70
CA SER A 242 13.32 18.35 -2.78
C SER A 242 13.61 19.76 -2.27
N LYS A 243 13.12 20.10 -1.07
CA LYS A 243 13.26 21.41 -0.43
C LYS A 243 14.08 21.35 0.87
N ASP A 244 15.11 20.49 0.94
CA ASP A 244 15.98 20.34 2.12
C ASP A 244 16.61 21.70 2.51
N ASP A 245 16.98 22.52 1.52
CA ASP A 245 17.58 23.84 1.71
C ASP A 245 16.64 24.87 2.39
N ILE A 246 15.32 24.67 2.34
CA ILE A 246 14.31 25.62 2.82
C ILE A 246 13.62 25.10 4.09
N LEU A 247 13.17 23.85 4.06
CA LEU A 247 12.37 23.27 5.13
C LEU A 247 13.24 22.88 6.33
N GLY A 248 14.52 22.54 6.11
CA GLY A 248 15.42 22.11 7.16
C GLY A 248 14.88 20.90 7.94
N MET A 249 14.12 20.02 7.28
CA MET A 249 13.53 18.83 7.88
C MET A 249 14.24 17.59 7.35
N SER A 250 14.46 16.59 8.21
CA SER A 250 15.13 15.36 7.81
C SER A 250 14.28 14.12 8.08
N VAL A 251 14.31 13.20 7.11
CA VAL A 251 13.68 11.88 7.17
C VAL A 251 14.78 10.84 7.35
N HIS A 252 14.56 9.89 8.24
CA HIS A 252 15.46 8.76 8.49
C HIS A 252 14.79 7.45 8.13
N ILE A 253 15.61 6.42 7.86
CA ILE A 253 15.14 5.05 7.72
C ILE A 253 15.63 4.22 8.90
N ASP A 254 14.75 3.42 9.46
CA ASP A 254 15.11 2.36 10.41
C ASP A 254 14.75 1.02 9.78
N VAL A 255 15.73 0.13 9.67
CA VAL A 255 15.55 -1.17 9.04
C VAL A 255 15.48 -2.24 10.11
N MET A 256 14.36 -2.95 10.11
CA MET A 256 14.09 -4.03 11.04
C MET A 256 15.19 -5.10 10.99
N PRO A 257 15.59 -5.64 12.16
CA PRO A 257 16.50 -6.77 12.23
C PRO A 257 15.96 -7.95 11.40
N THR A 258 16.85 -8.74 10.79
CA THR A 258 16.48 -9.85 9.88
C THR A 258 15.62 -10.95 10.52
N LYS A 259 15.57 -11.02 11.85
CA LYS A 259 14.74 -11.98 12.61
C LYS A 259 13.34 -11.47 12.91
N GLU A 260 13.10 -10.17 12.73
CA GLU A 260 11.84 -9.52 12.99
C GLU A 260 11.22 -9.10 11.66
N ARG A 261 9.89 -8.97 11.62
CA ARG A 261 9.19 -8.66 10.39
C ARG A 261 8.11 -7.62 10.64
N ALA A 262 8.07 -6.63 9.75
CA ALA A 262 6.93 -5.76 9.58
C ALA A 262 6.56 -5.73 8.09
N PHE A 263 5.28 -5.63 7.78
CA PHE A 263 4.78 -5.65 6.41
C PHE A 263 3.42 -4.99 6.34
N TYR A 264 3.07 -4.48 5.17
CA TYR A 264 1.70 -4.06 4.86
C TYR A 264 1.39 -4.37 3.39
N ALA A 265 0.11 -4.52 3.09
CA ALA A 265 -0.37 -4.74 1.74
C ALA A 265 -0.91 -3.43 1.14
N TYR A 266 -0.64 -3.23 -0.15
CA TYR A 266 -1.03 -2.04 -0.92
C TYR A 266 -1.57 -2.37 -2.33
N ASP A 267 -1.60 -3.66 -2.69
CA ASP A 267 -2.23 -4.23 -3.89
C ASP A 267 -2.64 -5.69 -3.62
N PHE A 268 -3.19 -6.41 -4.61
CA PHE A 268 -3.64 -7.80 -4.39
C PHE A 268 -2.47 -8.79 -4.25
N GLU A 269 -1.36 -8.59 -4.96
CA GLU A 269 -0.16 -9.41 -4.82
C GLU A 269 0.36 -9.37 -3.38
N SER A 270 0.56 -8.15 -2.84
CA SER A 270 0.99 -7.94 -1.46
C SER A 270 -0.04 -8.44 -0.44
N LEU A 271 -1.34 -8.38 -0.76
CA LEU A 271 -2.40 -8.91 0.10
C LEU A 271 -2.36 -10.44 0.21
N VAL A 272 -2.18 -11.13 -0.92
CA VAL A 272 -1.98 -12.59 -0.95
C VAL A 272 -0.68 -12.97 -0.24
N LEU A 273 0.40 -12.21 -0.44
CA LEU A 273 1.65 -12.44 0.27
C LEU A 273 1.48 -12.25 1.78
N LEU A 274 0.82 -11.17 2.23
CA LEU A 274 0.53 -10.93 3.64
C LEU A 274 -0.21 -12.12 4.25
N ASN A 275 -1.19 -12.66 3.52
CA ASN A 275 -1.90 -13.86 3.93
C ASN A 275 -0.98 -15.07 4.11
N THR A 276 -0.13 -15.37 3.12
CA THR A 276 0.85 -16.46 3.22
C THR A 276 1.79 -16.24 4.41
N LEU A 277 2.31 -15.03 4.60
CA LEU A 277 3.23 -14.71 5.69
C LEU A 277 2.60 -14.90 7.08
N VAL A 278 1.33 -14.54 7.23
CA VAL A 278 0.56 -14.78 8.46
C VAL A 278 0.37 -16.28 8.71
N LEU A 279 -0.03 -17.05 7.69
CA LEU A 279 -0.22 -18.50 7.81
C LEU A 279 1.08 -19.24 8.11
N GLU A 280 2.20 -18.78 7.55
CA GLU A 280 3.55 -19.28 7.82
C GLU A 280 4.15 -18.79 9.14
N ARG A 281 3.40 -17.98 9.90
CA ARG A 281 3.77 -17.51 11.26
C ARG A 281 4.96 -16.57 11.28
N TRP A 282 5.26 -15.88 10.17
CA TRP A 282 6.35 -14.88 10.12
C TRP A 282 6.14 -13.69 11.06
N PHE A 283 4.89 -13.46 11.50
CA PHE A 283 4.55 -12.41 12.46
C PHE A 283 4.35 -12.91 13.89
N TYR A 284 4.76 -14.15 14.21
CA TYR A 284 4.58 -14.72 15.55
C TYR A 284 4.99 -13.72 16.66
N PRO A 285 4.14 -13.47 17.68
CA PRO A 285 2.95 -14.23 18.06
C PRO A 285 1.62 -13.79 17.38
N LEU A 286 1.66 -12.94 16.35
CA LEU A 286 0.48 -12.57 15.55
C LEU A 286 0.13 -13.67 14.54
N VAL A 287 -0.78 -14.55 14.94
CA VAL A 287 -1.24 -15.69 14.16
C VAL A 287 -2.77 -15.81 14.28
N PRO A 288 -3.45 -16.51 13.36
CA PRO A 288 -4.92 -16.54 13.34
C PRO A 288 -5.55 -16.95 14.68
N GLU A 289 -4.93 -17.87 15.42
CA GLU A 289 -5.42 -18.36 16.71
C GLU A 289 -5.31 -17.39 17.89
N THR A 290 -4.54 -16.30 17.75
CA THR A 290 -4.28 -15.34 18.85
C THR A 290 -4.69 -13.92 18.51
N ALA A 291 -4.82 -13.58 17.23
CA ALA A 291 -5.04 -12.21 16.78
C ALA A 291 -6.46 -11.69 17.04
N ASP A 292 -7.45 -12.58 17.17
CA ASP A 292 -8.84 -12.21 17.40
C ASP A 292 -9.41 -13.01 18.58
N LEU A 293 -9.66 -12.33 19.69
CA LEU A 293 -10.15 -12.92 20.93
C LEU A 293 -11.59 -13.45 20.81
N SER A 294 -12.34 -13.02 19.80
CA SER A 294 -13.72 -13.46 19.57
C SER A 294 -13.83 -14.76 18.78
N ARG A 295 -12.72 -15.25 18.21
CA ARG A 295 -12.70 -16.38 17.28
C ARG A 295 -11.75 -17.47 17.75
N CYS A 296 -12.15 -18.72 17.52
CA CYS A 296 -11.37 -19.89 17.91
C CYS A 296 -10.83 -20.60 16.66
N PHE A 297 -9.52 -20.80 16.62
CA PHE A 297 -8.87 -21.57 15.58
C PHE A 297 -8.17 -22.79 16.17
N THR A 298 -8.31 -23.92 15.48
CA THR A 298 -7.46 -25.09 15.70
C THR A 298 -6.31 -25.09 14.71
N THR A 299 -5.11 -25.34 15.21
CA THR A 299 -3.89 -25.40 14.43
C THR A 299 -3.41 -26.84 14.29
N ASN A 300 -3.05 -27.24 13.09
CA ASN A 300 -2.53 -28.56 12.79
C ASN A 300 -1.15 -28.45 12.10
N PRO A 301 -0.35 -29.54 12.05
CA PRO A 301 0.90 -29.57 11.30
C PRO A 301 0.69 -29.11 9.85
N ARG A 302 1.77 -28.62 9.21
CA ARG A 302 1.74 -28.01 7.87
C ARG A 302 0.97 -26.68 7.82
N ASN A 303 0.91 -25.92 8.92
CA ASN A 303 0.26 -24.60 8.97
C ASN A 303 -1.21 -24.65 8.52
N LEU A 304 -1.96 -25.65 9.01
CA LEU A 304 -3.37 -25.80 8.70
C LEU A 304 -4.21 -25.23 9.85
N TYR A 305 -4.92 -24.15 9.56
CA TYR A 305 -5.77 -23.42 10.49
C TYR A 305 -7.23 -23.72 10.16
N ARG A 306 -8.00 -24.12 11.16
CA ARG A 306 -9.43 -24.35 11.02
C ARG A 306 -10.17 -23.54 12.05
N GLU A 307 -10.98 -22.61 11.58
CA GLU A 307 -11.90 -21.89 12.44
C GLU A 307 -12.99 -22.84 12.95
N GLU A 308 -13.19 -22.87 14.26
CA GLU A 308 -14.21 -23.71 14.89
C GLU A 308 -15.53 -22.96 15.04
N ASP A 309 -16.62 -23.67 14.76
CA ASP A 309 -17.96 -23.24 15.18
C ASP A 309 -18.27 -23.98 16.49
N VAL A 310 -18.69 -23.26 17.53
CA VAL A 310 -18.96 -23.86 18.85
C VAL A 310 -20.13 -24.86 18.78
N GLU A 311 -20.94 -24.84 17.70
CA GLU A 311 -22.20 -25.58 17.63
C GLU A 311 -22.36 -26.61 16.50
N ASN A 312 -21.65 -26.56 15.36
CA ASN A 312 -21.82 -27.56 14.30
C ASN A 312 -20.61 -27.67 13.36
N ILE A 313 -19.85 -28.77 13.42
CA ILE A 313 -18.85 -29.11 12.40
C ILE A 313 -19.35 -30.34 11.61
N ILE A 314 -19.83 -30.13 10.39
CA ILE A 314 -20.13 -31.22 9.44
C ILE A 314 -18.91 -31.41 8.53
N ILE A 315 -17.90 -32.11 9.06
CA ILE A 315 -16.87 -32.72 8.22
C ILE A 315 -17.48 -34.00 7.66
N LYS A 316 -17.74 -34.05 6.35
CA LYS A 316 -18.08 -35.31 5.68
C LYS A 316 -16.91 -36.28 5.89
N ALA A 317 -17.18 -37.39 6.56
CA ALA A 317 -16.21 -38.25 7.22
C ALA A 317 -15.05 -38.76 6.33
N LYS A 318 -13.81 -38.42 6.72
CA LYS A 318 -12.59 -39.26 6.84
C LYS A 318 -11.46 -38.39 7.39
N THR A 319 -11.07 -38.68 8.62
CA THR A 319 -10.28 -37.81 9.50
C THR A 319 -8.78 -37.88 9.20
N TRP A 320 -8.27 -37.00 8.32
CA TRP A 320 -6.93 -36.37 8.37
C TRP A 320 -6.76 -35.29 7.27
N ILE A 321 -7.61 -34.27 7.40
CA ILE A 321 -7.52 -32.85 7.02
C ILE A 321 -7.47 -32.48 5.53
N LEU A 322 -6.66 -33.10 4.67
CA LEU A 322 -6.58 -32.85 3.21
C LEU A 322 -5.53 -33.81 2.63
N SER A 323 -5.40 -33.85 1.31
CA SER A 323 -4.25 -34.50 0.67
C SER A 323 -2.92 -34.08 1.32
N ASP A 324 -1.94 -34.99 1.37
CA ASP A 324 -0.58 -34.69 1.88
C ASP A 324 0.15 -33.58 1.11
N LEU A 325 -0.42 -33.21 -0.04
CA LEU A 325 0.03 -32.15 -0.93
C LEU A 325 -0.46 -30.75 -0.53
N SER A 326 -1.36 -30.65 0.44
CA SER A 326 -1.89 -29.37 0.93
C SER A 326 -1.13 -28.86 2.15
N SER A 327 -0.83 -27.57 2.18
CA SER A 327 -0.07 -26.92 3.26
C SER A 327 -0.34 -25.42 3.33
N THR A 328 -0.21 -24.83 4.52
CA THR A 328 -0.36 -23.39 4.74
C THR A 328 -1.74 -22.90 4.29
N VAL A 329 -2.79 -23.35 4.98
CA VAL A 329 -4.18 -23.06 4.61
C VAL A 329 -4.99 -22.66 5.83
N SER A 330 -5.85 -21.64 5.70
CA SER A 330 -6.89 -21.32 6.68
C SER A 330 -8.28 -21.65 6.12
N PHE A 331 -9.09 -22.36 6.91
CA PHE A 331 -10.47 -22.72 6.61
C PHE A 331 -11.43 -21.96 7.53
N GLY A 332 -12.35 -21.23 6.93
CA GLY A 332 -13.46 -20.58 7.64
C GLY A 332 -14.52 -21.59 8.07
N ARG A 333 -15.43 -21.15 8.94
CA ARG A 333 -16.51 -22.02 9.46
C ARG A 333 -17.35 -22.61 8.32
N ASN A 334 -17.83 -23.83 8.52
CA ASN A 334 -18.72 -24.52 7.58
C ASN A 334 -18.18 -24.68 6.14
N ALA A 335 -16.88 -24.48 5.92
CA ALA A 335 -16.24 -24.75 4.64
C ALA A 335 -16.27 -26.26 4.32
N LYS A 336 -16.58 -26.60 3.07
CA LYS A 336 -16.73 -27.99 2.59
C LYS A 336 -15.69 -28.25 1.51
N ILE A 337 -14.67 -29.04 1.85
CA ILE A 337 -13.54 -29.29 0.96
C ILE A 337 -13.52 -30.77 0.56
N SER A 338 -13.43 -31.06 -0.74
CA SER A 338 -13.20 -32.41 -1.22
C SER A 338 -11.79 -32.89 -0.85
N TYR A 339 -11.66 -34.16 -0.50
CA TYR A 339 -10.38 -34.79 -0.14
C TYR A 339 -9.36 -34.77 -1.30
N GLU A 340 -9.85 -34.82 -2.54
CA GLU A 340 -9.02 -34.81 -3.76
C GLU A 340 -8.56 -33.39 -4.16
N ALA A 341 -9.02 -32.36 -3.46
CA ALA A 341 -8.52 -31.01 -3.69
C ALA A 341 -7.10 -30.85 -3.13
N VAL A 342 -6.30 -30.02 -3.79
CA VAL A 342 -4.96 -29.64 -3.34
C VAL A 342 -4.94 -28.13 -3.15
N ILE A 343 -4.68 -27.69 -1.92
CA ILE A 343 -4.75 -26.27 -1.54
C ILE A 343 -3.45 -25.89 -0.85
N ASN A 344 -2.77 -24.86 -1.36
CA ASN A 344 -1.51 -24.37 -0.82
C ASN A 344 -1.51 -22.85 -0.64
N ASN A 345 -0.93 -22.36 0.46
CA ASN A 345 -0.70 -20.94 0.73
C ASN A 345 -1.96 -20.06 0.58
N SER A 346 -3.12 -20.58 0.97
CA SER A 346 -4.41 -19.97 0.62
C SER A 346 -5.34 -19.83 1.82
N SER A 347 -6.36 -19.00 1.70
CA SER A 347 -7.44 -18.95 2.70
C SER A 347 -8.78 -19.14 2.04
N ILE A 348 -9.59 -20.01 2.64
CA ILE A 348 -10.92 -20.37 2.18
C ILE A 348 -11.92 -19.80 3.18
N GLY A 349 -12.78 -18.90 2.72
CA GLY A 349 -13.78 -18.24 3.53
C GLY A 349 -14.91 -19.16 4.02
N GLU A 350 -15.71 -18.62 4.93
CA GLU A 350 -16.85 -19.29 5.54
C GLU A 350 -17.86 -19.80 4.50
N ASN A 351 -18.47 -20.96 4.74
CA ASN A 351 -19.51 -21.58 3.90
C ASN A 351 -19.11 -21.87 2.45
N SER A 352 -17.82 -21.76 2.11
CA SER A 352 -17.32 -22.03 0.77
C SER A 352 -17.17 -23.54 0.53
N THR A 353 -17.46 -23.97 -0.69
CA THR A 353 -17.36 -25.38 -1.14
C THR A 353 -16.32 -25.51 -2.24
N ILE A 354 -15.39 -26.45 -2.07
CA ILE A 354 -14.36 -26.81 -3.06
C ILE A 354 -14.56 -28.27 -3.46
N GLU A 355 -14.85 -28.52 -4.72
CA GLU A 355 -15.10 -29.86 -5.25
C GLU A 355 -13.79 -30.60 -5.63
N SER A 356 -13.94 -31.86 -6.05
CA SER A 356 -12.83 -32.79 -6.33
C SER A 356 -11.85 -32.36 -7.43
N ASN A 357 -10.60 -32.82 -7.32
CA ASN A 357 -9.53 -32.64 -8.31
C ASN A 357 -9.23 -31.17 -8.67
N THR A 358 -9.50 -30.25 -7.73
CA THR A 358 -9.24 -28.82 -7.90
C THR A 358 -7.94 -28.42 -7.23
N ASN A 359 -7.10 -27.66 -7.95
CA ASN A 359 -5.82 -27.14 -7.47
C ASN A 359 -5.92 -25.64 -7.19
N ILE A 360 -5.58 -25.23 -5.97
CA ILE A 360 -5.61 -23.84 -5.51
C ILE A 360 -4.25 -23.50 -4.89
N SER A 361 -3.59 -22.46 -5.38
CA SER A 361 -2.30 -21.99 -4.82
C SER A 361 -2.23 -20.47 -4.72
N ASN A 362 -1.71 -19.95 -3.61
CA ASN A 362 -1.55 -18.51 -3.35
C ASN A 362 -2.84 -17.71 -3.63
N CYS A 363 -3.96 -18.11 -3.02
CA CYS A 363 -5.26 -17.51 -3.26
C CYS A 363 -5.93 -17.01 -1.97
N LEU A 364 -6.66 -15.91 -2.11
CA LEU A 364 -7.63 -15.45 -1.12
C LEU A 364 -9.03 -15.73 -1.67
N ILE A 365 -9.76 -16.66 -1.05
CA ILE A 365 -11.12 -17.04 -1.44
C ILE A 365 -12.10 -16.58 -0.36
N GLY A 366 -13.05 -15.76 -0.76
CA GLY A 366 -14.10 -15.20 0.09
C GLY A 366 -15.12 -16.22 0.58
N ARG A 367 -16.17 -15.70 1.20
CA ARG A 367 -17.26 -16.47 1.82
C ARG A 367 -18.28 -16.93 0.77
N ASN A 368 -19.01 -18.00 1.08
CA ASN A 368 -20.10 -18.54 0.27
C ASN A 368 -19.71 -18.87 -1.19
N CYS A 369 -18.43 -19.16 -1.44
CA CYS A 369 -17.96 -19.50 -2.78
C CYS A 369 -18.31 -20.95 -3.14
N ARG A 370 -18.52 -21.21 -4.42
CA ARG A 370 -18.71 -22.56 -4.97
C ARG A 370 -17.70 -22.79 -6.07
N ILE A 371 -16.67 -23.59 -5.80
CA ILE A 371 -15.63 -23.93 -6.76
C ILE A 371 -15.84 -25.36 -7.22
N GLY A 372 -16.17 -25.51 -8.51
CA GLY A 372 -16.45 -26.77 -9.17
C GLY A 372 -15.24 -27.71 -9.26
N ALA A 373 -15.47 -28.91 -9.78
CA ALA A 373 -14.47 -29.96 -9.89
C ALA A 373 -13.49 -29.69 -11.05
N ASN A 374 -12.28 -30.22 -10.94
CA ASN A 374 -11.23 -30.11 -11.97
C ASN A 374 -10.84 -28.65 -12.31
N CYS A 375 -10.85 -27.75 -11.33
CA CYS A 375 -10.45 -26.36 -11.53
C CYS A 375 -8.96 -26.14 -11.23
N THR A 376 -8.38 -25.09 -11.80
CA THR A 376 -7.04 -24.60 -11.44
C THR A 376 -7.11 -23.11 -11.17
N ILE A 377 -6.65 -22.69 -9.99
CA ILE A 377 -6.67 -21.31 -9.53
C ILE A 377 -5.33 -21.02 -8.87
N GLU A 378 -4.58 -20.09 -9.41
CA GLU A 378 -3.24 -19.73 -8.90
C GLU A 378 -3.11 -18.22 -8.83
N ASN A 379 -2.44 -17.71 -7.79
CA ASN A 379 -2.16 -16.28 -7.61
C ASN A 379 -3.40 -15.43 -7.91
N SER A 380 -4.51 -15.66 -7.22
CA SER A 380 -5.78 -15.02 -7.54
C SER A 380 -6.55 -14.58 -6.30
N PHE A 381 -7.31 -13.51 -6.44
CA PHE A 381 -8.30 -13.06 -5.47
C PHE A 381 -9.69 -13.45 -5.97
N ILE A 382 -10.44 -14.16 -5.12
CA ILE A 382 -11.81 -14.58 -5.38
C ILE A 382 -12.68 -13.97 -4.29
N GLY A 383 -13.55 -13.03 -4.67
CA GLY A 383 -14.47 -12.34 -3.76
C GLY A 383 -15.57 -13.25 -3.20
N ASP A 384 -16.47 -12.67 -2.40
CA ASP A 384 -17.56 -13.39 -1.77
C ASP A 384 -18.64 -13.79 -2.78
N ASN A 385 -19.34 -14.89 -2.51
CA ASN A 385 -20.47 -15.38 -3.29
C ASN A 385 -20.12 -15.71 -4.76
N VAL A 386 -18.86 -16.05 -5.04
CA VAL A 386 -18.40 -16.40 -6.39
C VAL A 386 -18.69 -17.87 -6.70
N THR A 387 -19.14 -18.14 -7.93
CA THR A 387 -19.31 -19.49 -8.46
C THR A 387 -18.38 -19.74 -9.64
N ILE A 388 -17.53 -20.76 -9.52
CA ILE A 388 -16.60 -21.21 -10.57
C ILE A 388 -17.07 -22.58 -11.06
N PRO A 389 -17.40 -22.75 -12.35
CA PRO A 389 -17.94 -24.00 -12.88
C PRO A 389 -16.86 -25.07 -13.07
N ASP A 390 -17.30 -26.33 -13.19
CA ASP A 390 -16.39 -27.48 -13.39
C ASP A 390 -15.49 -27.33 -14.63
N GLY A 391 -14.21 -27.65 -14.44
CA GLY A 391 -13.18 -27.59 -15.48
C GLY A 391 -12.78 -26.16 -15.85
N ALA A 392 -13.04 -25.17 -14.98
CA ALA A 392 -12.59 -23.80 -15.21
C ALA A 392 -11.09 -23.65 -14.92
N HIS A 393 -10.40 -22.95 -15.81
CA HIS A 393 -9.00 -22.56 -15.63
C HIS A 393 -8.95 -21.04 -15.45
N ILE A 394 -8.70 -20.60 -14.22
CA ILE A 394 -8.60 -19.17 -13.90
C ILE A 394 -7.20 -18.71 -14.26
N GLN A 395 -7.10 -17.55 -14.90
CA GLN A 395 -5.80 -16.99 -15.24
C GLN A 395 -5.04 -16.60 -13.97
N LYS A 396 -3.71 -16.75 -13.99
CA LYS A 396 -2.88 -16.21 -12.91
C LYS A 396 -3.10 -14.71 -12.78
N GLU A 397 -2.98 -14.19 -11.57
CA GLU A 397 -3.11 -12.76 -11.28
C GLU A 397 -4.51 -12.21 -11.52
N SER A 398 -5.54 -13.07 -11.40
CA SER A 398 -6.93 -12.68 -11.58
C SER A 398 -7.54 -12.07 -10.33
N VAL A 399 -8.31 -11.01 -10.51
CA VAL A 399 -9.17 -10.42 -9.47
C VAL A 399 -10.62 -10.68 -9.87
N ILE A 400 -11.28 -11.59 -9.16
CA ILE A 400 -12.69 -11.93 -9.37
C ILE A 400 -13.49 -11.32 -8.23
N GLY A 401 -14.32 -10.33 -8.55
CA GLY A 401 -15.17 -9.60 -7.61
C GLY A 401 -16.37 -10.41 -7.12
N ASN A 402 -17.10 -9.84 -6.17
CA ASN A 402 -18.17 -10.53 -5.46
C ASN A 402 -19.34 -10.89 -6.40
N GLY A 403 -19.98 -12.02 -6.12
CA GLY A 403 -21.18 -12.49 -6.86
C GLY A 403 -20.91 -12.96 -8.29
N VAL A 404 -19.66 -12.96 -8.76
CA VAL A 404 -19.34 -13.38 -10.12
C VAL A 404 -19.68 -14.87 -10.31
N ILE A 405 -20.38 -15.15 -11.42
CA ILE A 405 -20.51 -16.51 -11.95
C ILE A 405 -19.52 -16.60 -13.11
N TYR A 406 -18.41 -17.32 -12.89
CA TYR A 406 -17.30 -17.31 -13.83
C TYR A 406 -17.67 -17.96 -15.17
N PRO A 407 -17.56 -17.27 -16.32
CA PRO A 407 -17.88 -17.84 -17.61
C PRO A 407 -16.78 -18.80 -18.07
N LYS A 408 -17.12 -20.07 -18.32
CA LYS A 408 -16.16 -21.11 -18.73
C LYS A 408 -15.36 -20.78 -20.00
N GLY A 409 -15.91 -19.97 -20.90
CA GLY A 409 -15.28 -19.55 -22.16
C GLY A 409 -14.72 -18.12 -22.14
N LEU A 410 -14.51 -17.52 -20.96
CA LEU A 410 -13.98 -16.16 -20.88
C LEU A 410 -12.55 -16.12 -21.44
N THR A 411 -12.35 -15.31 -22.48
CA THR A 411 -11.02 -15.06 -23.05
C THR A 411 -10.14 -14.33 -22.03
N ALA A 412 -8.83 -14.50 -22.19
CA ALA A 412 -7.84 -13.81 -21.37
C ALA A 412 -8.10 -12.30 -21.29
N VAL A 413 -8.21 -11.78 -20.07
CA VAL A 413 -8.41 -10.34 -19.80
C VAL A 413 -7.31 -9.83 -18.88
N PRO A 414 -6.08 -9.64 -19.40
CA PRO A 414 -4.95 -9.20 -18.59
C PRO A 414 -5.24 -7.83 -17.96
N HIS A 415 -4.58 -7.56 -16.83
CA HIS A 415 -4.63 -6.28 -16.11
C HIS A 415 -6.04 -5.82 -15.72
N SER A 416 -7.00 -6.74 -15.64
CA SER A 416 -8.42 -6.44 -15.43
C SER A 416 -8.94 -7.14 -14.18
N ALA A 417 -10.05 -6.61 -13.64
CA ALA A 417 -10.85 -7.28 -12.63
C ALA A 417 -12.21 -7.67 -13.22
N ILE A 418 -12.77 -8.80 -12.77
CA ILE A 418 -14.05 -9.32 -13.26
C ILE A 418 -15.11 -9.05 -12.20
N PHE A 419 -16.21 -8.41 -12.57
CA PHE A 419 -17.33 -8.06 -11.71
C PHE A 419 -18.63 -8.68 -12.20
N HIS A 420 -19.60 -8.87 -11.29
CA HIS A 420 -20.94 -9.32 -11.65
C HIS A 420 -21.69 -8.23 -12.42
N ASP A 421 -21.74 -7.03 -11.83
CA ASP A 421 -22.42 -5.86 -12.37
C ASP A 421 -21.43 -4.77 -12.82
N ALA A 422 -21.94 -3.77 -13.53
CA ALA A 422 -21.21 -2.55 -13.83
C ALA A 422 -20.73 -1.88 -12.53
N ILE A 423 -19.49 -1.44 -12.52
CA ILE A 423 -18.96 -0.70 -11.37
C ILE A 423 -19.63 0.68 -11.29
N ASN A 424 -19.87 1.17 -10.08
CA ASN A 424 -20.34 2.53 -9.89
C ASN A 424 -19.20 3.52 -10.17
N GLU A 425 -19.16 4.08 -11.37
CA GLU A 425 -18.11 5.01 -11.79
C GLU A 425 -18.16 6.36 -11.05
N ASP A 426 -19.28 6.72 -10.42
CA ASP A 426 -19.34 7.92 -9.56
C ASP A 426 -18.57 7.71 -8.25
N GLN A 427 -18.55 6.47 -7.74
CA GLN A 427 -17.79 6.09 -6.55
C GLN A 427 -16.33 5.72 -6.87
N PHE A 428 -16.11 5.12 -8.04
CA PHE A 428 -14.82 4.61 -8.49
C PHE A 428 -14.42 5.22 -9.84
N ASP A 429 -14.20 6.54 -9.82
CA ASP A 429 -13.92 7.38 -11.00
C ASP A 429 -12.64 7.00 -11.77
N LYS A 430 -11.70 6.27 -11.15
CA LYS A 430 -10.47 5.77 -11.80
C LYS A 430 -10.68 4.44 -12.51
N ILE A 431 -11.86 3.85 -12.42
CA ILE A 431 -12.19 2.56 -13.04
C ILE A 431 -13.19 2.79 -14.17
N SER A 432 -13.09 1.97 -15.21
CA SER A 432 -14.09 1.83 -16.27
C SER A 432 -14.49 0.38 -16.38
N SER A 433 -15.75 0.09 -16.71
CA SER A 433 -16.22 -1.30 -16.86
C SER A 433 -16.89 -1.55 -18.21
N GLN A 434 -16.59 -2.69 -18.82
CA GLN A 434 -17.19 -3.12 -20.09
C GLN A 434 -17.88 -4.48 -19.90
N LYS A 435 -19.12 -4.60 -20.38
CA LYS A 435 -19.84 -5.87 -20.34
C LYS A 435 -19.27 -6.87 -21.36
N ILE A 436 -18.89 -8.05 -20.90
CA ILE A 436 -18.44 -9.18 -21.72
C ILE A 436 -19.25 -10.41 -21.32
N GLY A 437 -20.21 -10.79 -22.16
CA GLY A 437 -21.13 -11.90 -21.86
C GLY A 437 -21.98 -11.63 -20.61
N SER A 438 -21.81 -12.46 -19.58
CA SER A 438 -22.55 -12.38 -18.31
C SER A 438 -21.79 -11.64 -17.20
N VAL A 439 -20.61 -11.08 -17.49
CA VAL A 439 -19.77 -10.39 -16.51
C VAL A 439 -19.38 -9.00 -17.02
N HIS A 440 -18.91 -8.16 -16.11
CA HIS A 440 -18.31 -6.87 -16.41
C HIS A 440 -16.80 -6.96 -16.18
N VAL A 441 -16.02 -6.57 -17.18
CA VAL A 441 -14.56 -6.51 -17.08
C VAL A 441 -14.17 -5.07 -16.81
N ALA A 442 -13.59 -4.85 -15.64
CA ALA A 442 -13.16 -3.55 -15.18
C ALA A 442 -11.67 -3.34 -15.42
N LYS A 443 -11.31 -2.15 -15.88
CA LYS A 443 -9.94 -1.68 -16.12
C LYS A 443 -9.72 -0.34 -15.44
N LEU A 444 -8.53 -0.14 -14.86
CA LEU A 444 -8.12 1.18 -14.42
C LEU A 444 -7.96 2.08 -15.65
N ARG A 445 -8.41 3.33 -15.55
CA ARG A 445 -8.27 4.33 -16.63
C ARG A 445 -6.81 4.64 -16.96
N SER A 446 -5.90 4.42 -16.00
CA SER A 446 -4.44 4.49 -16.21
C SER A 446 -3.87 3.29 -16.97
N ASN A 447 -4.68 2.27 -17.26
CA ASN A 447 -4.27 0.98 -17.82
C ASN A 447 -3.24 0.21 -16.97
N ALA A 448 -3.08 0.58 -15.68
CA ALA A 448 -2.27 -0.18 -14.74
C ALA A 448 -2.93 -1.54 -14.39
N PRO A 449 -2.18 -2.55 -13.95
CA PRO A 449 -2.74 -3.81 -13.49
C PRO A 449 -3.56 -3.63 -12.22
N PHE A 450 -4.66 -4.38 -12.11
CA PHE A 450 -5.35 -4.55 -10.84
C PHE A 450 -4.53 -5.35 -9.83
N TRP A 451 -3.90 -6.44 -10.26
CA TRP A 451 -3.20 -7.39 -9.39
C TRP A 451 -2.03 -6.75 -8.62
N LYS A 452 -1.16 -6.04 -9.34
CA LYS A 452 0.06 -5.42 -8.83
C LYS A 452 0.08 -3.94 -9.14
N ARG A 453 0.54 -3.12 -8.20
CA ARG A 453 0.85 -1.70 -8.45
C ARG A 453 1.96 -1.61 -9.49
N SER A 454 1.60 -1.34 -10.75
CA SER A 454 2.61 -0.95 -11.74
C SER A 454 3.00 0.49 -11.51
N VAL A 455 4.31 0.73 -11.52
CA VAL A 455 4.86 2.07 -11.47
C VAL A 455 5.63 2.25 -12.79
N ASN A 456 4.89 2.72 -13.80
CA ASN A 456 5.30 3.00 -15.19
C ASN A 456 5.84 1.84 -16.06
N GLY A 457 4.95 0.93 -16.49
CA GLY A 457 4.87 0.60 -17.92
C GLY A 457 5.78 -0.49 -18.50
N ARG A 458 6.44 -1.33 -17.70
CA ARG A 458 6.93 -2.65 -18.17
C ARG A 458 6.85 -3.67 -17.02
N THR A 459 5.75 -4.39 -16.93
CA THR A 459 5.70 -5.68 -16.23
C THR A 459 5.79 -6.79 -17.26
N ASN A 460 6.97 -6.97 -17.88
CA ASN A 460 7.27 -8.21 -18.61
C ASN A 460 8.24 -9.02 -17.76
N PHE A 461 7.69 -9.97 -16.99
CA PHE A 461 8.42 -11.18 -16.67
C PHE A 461 8.06 -12.22 -17.74
N SER A 462 8.84 -12.26 -18.82
CA SER A 462 9.11 -13.54 -19.47
C SER A 462 10.45 -14.01 -18.92
N VAL A 463 10.39 -15.04 -18.06
CA VAL A 463 11.52 -15.94 -17.87
C VAL A 463 11.66 -16.66 -19.20
N GLU A 464 12.48 -16.13 -20.09
CA GLU A 464 13.02 -16.93 -21.19
C GLU A 464 14.35 -17.47 -20.70
N GLU A 465 14.38 -18.80 -20.62
CA GLU A 465 15.55 -19.60 -20.34
C GLU A 465 16.70 -19.13 -21.21
N SER A 466 17.87 -19.02 -20.59
CA SER A 466 19.13 -18.74 -21.27
C SER A 466 19.41 -19.82 -22.30
N GLU A 467 19.20 -19.51 -23.57
CA GLU A 467 19.99 -20.10 -24.65
C GLU A 467 20.95 -19.04 -25.21
N SER A 468 22.22 -19.36 -25.06
CA SER A 468 23.35 -18.68 -25.66
C SER A 468 23.37 -18.88 -27.17
N GLU A 469 23.61 -17.81 -27.92
CA GLU A 469 24.29 -17.68 -29.23
C GLU A 469 23.94 -16.24 -29.70
N GLY A 470 24.82 -15.31 -30.05
CA GLY A 470 26.08 -15.36 -30.78
C GLY A 470 25.94 -14.37 -31.95
N SER A 471 26.69 -13.25 -31.92
CA SER A 471 26.98 -12.28 -33.01
C SER A 471 25.77 -11.52 -33.64
N ASP A 472 25.85 -10.30 -34.16
CA ASP A 472 26.92 -9.51 -34.78
C ASP A 472 26.76 -8.00 -34.48
N ASP A 473 27.91 -7.33 -34.40
CA ASP A 473 28.08 -5.90 -34.60
C ASP A 473 27.85 -5.56 -36.09
N GLU A 474 27.04 -4.54 -36.39
CA GLU A 474 27.28 -3.71 -37.58
C GLU A 474 27.01 -2.23 -37.25
N ASP A 475 28.04 -1.44 -37.55
CA ASP A 475 28.15 0.00 -37.49
C ASP A 475 27.13 0.69 -38.40
N ASP A 476 26.74 1.91 -38.03
CA ASP A 476 26.56 2.99 -39.02
C ASP A 476 26.88 4.33 -38.33
N GLU A 477 28.11 4.79 -38.57
CA GLU A 477 28.52 6.18 -38.46
C GLU A 477 27.81 7.00 -39.54
N ASP A 478 27.18 8.11 -39.17
CA ASP A 478 26.99 9.22 -40.10
C ASP A 478 27.20 10.55 -39.37
N ASP A 479 28.36 11.14 -39.64
CA ASP A 479 28.74 12.51 -39.30
C ASP A 479 27.84 13.52 -40.03
N ASN A 480 27.30 14.52 -39.32
CA ASN A 480 27.12 15.82 -39.95
C ASN A 480 27.25 17.02 -39.00
N TYR A 481 28.30 17.80 -39.22
CA TYR A 481 28.53 19.12 -38.65
C TYR A 481 27.63 20.17 -39.32
N GLY A 482 26.90 20.96 -38.51
CA GLY A 482 26.53 22.34 -38.86
C GLY A 482 25.04 22.62 -39.09
N ASN A 483 24.34 23.12 -38.05
CA ASN A 483 23.44 24.27 -38.12
C ASN A 483 22.84 24.57 -36.74
N GLY A 484 23.58 25.30 -35.90
CA GLY A 484 23.16 25.72 -34.56
C GLY A 484 22.34 27.02 -34.49
N VAL A 485 21.78 27.51 -35.61
CA VAL A 485 21.11 28.83 -35.64
C VAL A 485 19.65 28.76 -36.14
N ASP A 486 19.19 27.61 -36.65
CA ASP A 486 17.86 27.52 -37.29
C ASP A 486 16.79 26.83 -36.44
N ASN A 487 17.16 26.30 -35.26
CA ASN A 487 16.24 25.53 -34.40
C ASN A 487 15.44 26.42 -33.43
N SER A 488 16.00 27.55 -32.99
CA SER A 488 15.32 28.49 -32.08
C SER A 488 14.22 29.29 -32.78
N THR A 489 14.47 29.71 -34.03
CA THR A 489 13.49 30.45 -34.84
C THR A 489 12.30 29.57 -35.22
N ARG A 490 12.54 28.28 -35.50
CA ARG A 490 11.48 27.29 -35.73
C ARG A 490 10.68 26.98 -34.48
N GLN A 491 11.34 26.75 -33.34
CA GLN A 491 10.63 26.55 -32.07
C GLN A 491 9.77 27.76 -31.69
N PHE A 492 10.28 28.98 -31.84
CA PHE A 492 9.49 30.19 -31.59
C PHE A 492 8.30 30.30 -32.55
N HIS A 493 8.49 29.98 -33.83
CA HIS A 493 7.42 30.01 -34.82
C HIS A 493 6.34 28.96 -34.54
N ASP A 494 6.74 27.76 -34.08
CA ASP A 494 5.82 26.69 -33.72
C ASP A 494 5.06 27.02 -32.43
N GLU A 495 5.71 27.61 -31.42
CA GLU A 495 5.06 28.09 -30.19
C GLU A 495 4.05 29.22 -30.48
N VAL A 496 4.41 30.17 -31.36
CA VAL A 496 3.50 31.25 -31.76
C VAL A 496 2.32 30.70 -32.55
N LEU A 497 2.54 29.74 -33.46
CA LEU A 497 1.46 29.06 -34.18
C LEU A 497 0.51 28.35 -33.21
N GLU A 498 1.03 27.61 -32.24
CA GLU A 498 0.21 26.89 -31.26
C GLU A 498 -0.59 27.85 -30.38
N SER A 499 0.00 29.00 -30.01
CA SER A 499 -0.69 30.06 -29.26
C SER A 499 -1.78 30.73 -30.10
N MET A 500 -1.52 31.05 -31.37
CA MET A 500 -2.52 31.63 -32.27
C MET A 500 -3.67 30.66 -32.54
N GLN A 501 -3.39 29.35 -32.61
CA GLN A 501 -4.39 28.31 -32.79
C GLN A 501 -5.28 28.17 -31.54
N LYS A 502 -4.70 28.25 -30.34
CA LYS A 502 -5.44 28.32 -29.07
C LYS A 502 -6.30 29.59 -28.96
N ILE A 503 -5.85 30.71 -29.53
CA ILE A 503 -6.62 31.96 -29.57
C ILE A 503 -7.82 31.82 -30.53
N LEU A 504 -7.61 31.24 -31.71
CA LEU A 504 -8.68 30.96 -32.68
C LEU A 504 -9.72 29.96 -32.14
N ASP A 505 -9.28 28.96 -31.39
CA ASP A 505 -10.17 27.99 -30.75
C ASP A 505 -10.89 28.57 -29.51
N SER A 506 -10.48 29.74 -29.00
CA SER A 506 -11.06 30.40 -27.82
C SER A 506 -11.88 31.66 -28.12
N GLU A 507 -12.07 32.03 -29.39
CA GLU A 507 -12.93 33.17 -29.82
C GLU A 507 -14.42 33.04 -29.44
N ASP A 508 -14.83 32.01 -28.69
CA ASP A 508 -16.16 31.92 -28.07
C ASP A 508 -16.28 32.64 -26.70
N GLN A 509 -15.25 33.32 -26.17
CA GLN A 509 -15.37 34.16 -24.97
C GLN A 509 -14.56 35.47 -25.02
N PRO A 510 -15.19 36.66 -25.15
CA PRO A 510 -14.46 37.92 -25.16
C PRO A 510 -14.31 38.45 -23.72
N ASN A 511 -13.08 38.42 -23.19
CA ASN A 511 -12.47 39.37 -22.25
C ASN A 511 -11.56 38.68 -21.21
N GLN A 512 -10.35 38.29 -21.62
CA GLN A 512 -9.16 38.24 -20.77
C GLN A 512 -8.00 37.75 -21.63
N GLN A 513 -7.23 38.65 -22.25
CA GLN A 513 -5.85 38.40 -22.71
C GLN A 513 -5.34 39.62 -23.51
N PHE A 514 -4.84 40.61 -22.78
CA PHE A 514 -3.90 41.60 -23.34
C PHE A 514 -2.65 41.77 -22.45
N SER A 515 -2.49 40.93 -21.42
CA SER A 515 -1.38 41.02 -20.46
C SER A 515 -0.18 40.15 -20.78
N GLU A 516 -0.29 39.13 -21.63
CA GLU A 516 0.79 38.14 -21.82
C GLU A 516 1.81 38.50 -22.90
N ILE A 517 1.53 39.50 -23.76
CA ILE A 517 2.44 39.87 -24.85
C ILE A 517 3.43 40.98 -24.43
N SER A 518 3.21 41.67 -23.31
CA SER A 518 4.04 42.84 -22.94
C SER A 518 5.27 42.55 -22.06
N GLU A 519 5.49 41.32 -21.59
CA GLU A 519 6.58 41.06 -20.63
C GLU A 519 7.94 40.72 -21.26
N ASN A 520 8.02 40.44 -22.56
CA ASN A 520 9.28 40.05 -23.20
C ASN A 520 9.65 40.94 -24.39
N ALA A 521 10.11 42.18 -24.12
CA ALA A 521 11.15 42.88 -24.92
C ALA A 521 11.34 44.36 -24.50
N PRO A 522 12.54 44.80 -24.07
CA PRO A 522 12.93 46.20 -24.18
C PRO A 522 13.58 46.42 -25.55
N ILE A 523 12.83 46.89 -26.55
CA ILE A 523 13.39 47.32 -27.83
C ILE A 523 13.66 48.82 -27.74
N ASP A 524 14.94 49.19 -27.70
CA ASP A 524 15.42 50.56 -27.81
C ASP A 524 15.37 51.01 -29.28
N LEU A 525 14.27 51.67 -29.67
CA LEU A 525 14.06 52.23 -31.01
C LEU A 525 14.68 53.64 -31.10
N LYS A 526 16.00 53.74 -31.28
CA LYS A 526 16.64 54.92 -31.89
C LYS A 526 17.83 54.53 -32.76
N GLN A 527 17.90 55.17 -33.94
CA GLN A 527 18.74 54.86 -35.09
C GLN A 527 18.16 53.64 -35.81
N TRP A 528 17.78 53.67 -37.08
CA TRP A 528 18.55 54.12 -38.24
C TRP A 528 17.66 54.85 -39.27
N GLU A 529 18.24 55.89 -39.88
CA GLU A 529 17.68 56.69 -40.96
C GLU A 529 17.78 55.98 -42.33
N ILE A 530 16.73 56.21 -43.13
CA ILE A 530 16.61 56.24 -44.60
C ILE A 530 17.95 56.15 -45.39
N ILE A 531 18.08 55.14 -46.26
CA ILE A 531 17.90 55.22 -47.74
C ILE A 531 17.42 53.86 -48.24
#